data_AF-A0A485P9M3-F1
#
_entry.id   AF-A0A485P9M3-F1
#
_cell.length_a   1.000
_cell.length_b   1.000
_cell.length_c   1.000
_cell.angle_alpha   90.00
_cell.angle_beta   90.00
_cell.angle_gamma   90.00
#
_symmetry.space_group_name_H-M   'P 1'
#
loop_
_entity.id
_entity.type
_entity.pdbx_description
1 polymer ?
#
loop_
_entity_poly.entity_id
_entity_poly.type
_entity_poly.pdbx_seq_one_letter_code
_entity_poly.pdbx_strand_id
1 'polypeptide(L)'
;MKIFSESHKTVFVVDHCPYMAESCRQHVEFDMLVKNRTQGIIPLAPISKSLWTCSVESSMEYCRIMYDIFPFKKLVNFIVSDSGAHVLNSWTQEDQNLQELMAALAAVGPPNPRADPECCSILHGLVAAVETLCKITEYQHEARTLLMENAERVGNRGRIICITNAKSDSHVRMLEDCVQETIHEHNKLAANSDHLMQIQKCELVLIHTYAVGEDSLVSDRPKKELSPVLTSEVHSVRAGRHLATKLNILVQQHFDLASTTITNIPMKEEQHANTSANYDVELLHHKDAHVDFLKSGDTHIGGSSREGSFKETITLKWCTPRTNNIELHYCTGAYRISPVDVNSRPSSCLTNFLLNGRSVLLEQPRKSGSKVISHMLSSHGGEIFLHVLSSSRSILEDPPSISEGCGGRVTDYRITTPDIKSMEVLRSLWNEQKIN
;
A
#
# COMPACT_ATOMS: atom_id res chain seq x y z
N MET A 1 -14.94 14.80 7.85
CA MET A 1 -15.34 13.48 7.30
C MET A 1 -14.38 13.04 6.18
N LYS A 2 -13.11 12.75 6.50
CA LYS A 2 -12.11 12.25 5.52
C LYS A 2 -11.95 10.72 5.49
N ILE A 3 -12.60 10.00 6.42
CA ILE A 3 -12.38 8.55 6.63
C ILE A 3 -13.04 7.72 5.53
N PHE A 4 -14.30 8.03 5.18
CA PHE A 4 -15.11 7.31 4.20
C PHE A 4 -15.00 7.90 2.78
N SER A 5 -13.76 8.13 2.33
CA SER A 5 -13.46 8.45 0.94
C SER A 5 -13.46 7.18 0.07
N GLU A 6 -13.18 7.34 -1.22
CA GLU A 6 -13.09 6.27 -2.23
C GLU A 6 -12.09 5.17 -1.83
N SER A 7 -11.09 5.50 -0.99
CA SER A 7 -10.10 4.53 -0.50
C SER A 7 -10.55 3.74 0.72
N HIS A 8 -11.71 4.02 1.31
CA HIS A 8 -12.24 3.22 2.42
C HIS A 8 -12.62 1.80 1.97
N LYS A 9 -13.27 1.69 0.81
CA LYS A 9 -13.69 0.42 0.19
C LYS A 9 -13.03 0.25 -1.16
N THR A 10 -12.15 -0.73 -1.29
CA THR A 10 -11.58 -1.14 -2.58
C THR A 10 -12.08 -2.52 -2.93
N VAL A 11 -12.64 -2.71 -4.12
CA VAL A 11 -13.06 -4.02 -4.62
C VAL A 11 -12.17 -4.42 -5.78
N PHE A 12 -11.41 -5.51 -5.64
CA PHE A 12 -10.74 -6.14 -6.76
C PHE A 12 -11.71 -7.05 -7.49
N VAL A 13 -11.73 -6.97 -8.82
CA VAL A 13 -12.46 -7.88 -9.69
C VAL A 13 -11.47 -8.47 -10.68
N VAL A 14 -11.10 -9.74 -10.50
CA VAL A 14 -10.13 -10.42 -11.36
C VAL A 14 -10.82 -11.48 -12.19
N ASP A 15 -10.61 -11.42 -13.48
CA ASP A 15 -11.16 -12.35 -14.46
C ASP A 15 -10.52 -13.73 -14.37
N HIS A 16 -11.34 -14.79 -14.31
CA HIS A 16 -10.93 -16.20 -14.29
C HIS A 16 -11.47 -16.99 -15.49
N CYS A 17 -11.88 -16.29 -16.55
CA CYS A 17 -12.27 -16.93 -17.80
C CYS A 17 -11.10 -17.72 -18.45
N PRO A 18 -11.40 -18.70 -19.33
CA PRO A 18 -10.38 -19.57 -19.94
C PRO A 18 -9.21 -18.83 -20.62
N TYR A 19 -9.46 -17.68 -21.25
CA TYR A 19 -8.42 -16.88 -21.91
C TYR A 19 -7.39 -16.30 -20.94
N MET A 20 -7.71 -16.16 -19.65
CA MET A 20 -6.76 -15.69 -18.63
C MET A 20 -5.67 -16.73 -18.31
N ALA A 21 -5.83 -17.99 -18.75
CA ALA A 21 -4.77 -18.99 -18.69
C ALA A 21 -3.65 -18.78 -19.72
N GLU A 22 -3.83 -17.86 -20.68
CA GLU A 22 -2.81 -17.58 -21.69
C GLU A 22 -1.48 -17.15 -21.06
N SER A 23 -0.37 -17.62 -21.64
CA SER A 23 0.98 -17.22 -21.23
C SER A 23 1.19 -15.73 -21.43
N CYS A 24 1.77 -15.05 -20.44
CA CYS A 24 2.20 -13.66 -20.56
C CYS A 24 3.40 -13.48 -21.48
N ARG A 25 4.04 -14.57 -21.92
CA ARG A 25 5.24 -14.61 -22.79
C ARG A 25 6.45 -13.84 -22.24
N GLN A 26 6.45 -13.54 -20.94
CA GLN A 26 7.62 -13.04 -20.23
C GLN A 26 8.33 -14.21 -19.54
N HIS A 27 9.50 -14.57 -20.06
CA HIS A 27 10.31 -15.67 -19.53
C HIS A 27 10.78 -15.40 -18.09
N VAL A 28 10.68 -16.43 -17.26
CA VAL A 28 11.20 -16.51 -15.91
C VAL A 28 12.29 -17.57 -15.90
N GLU A 29 13.53 -17.11 -15.75
CA GLU A 29 14.69 -17.98 -15.51
C GLU A 29 14.68 -18.41 -14.04
N PHE A 30 14.55 -19.70 -13.79
CA PHE A 30 14.54 -20.26 -12.44
C PHE A 30 15.69 -21.26 -12.20
N ASP A 31 16.33 -21.74 -13.27
CA ASP A 31 17.51 -22.58 -13.18
C ASP A 31 18.76 -21.72 -12.96
N MET A 32 19.19 -21.63 -11.71
CA MET A 32 20.31 -20.79 -11.28
C MET A 32 21.69 -21.42 -11.59
N LEU A 33 21.73 -22.66 -12.11
CA LEU A 33 22.98 -23.39 -12.41
C LEU A 33 23.76 -22.81 -13.59
N VAL A 34 23.20 -21.82 -14.30
CA VAL A 34 23.82 -21.19 -15.48
C VAL A 34 25.11 -20.44 -15.14
N LYS A 35 25.31 -19.97 -13.90
CA LYS A 35 26.40 -19.04 -13.55
C LYS A 35 27.72 -19.68 -13.11
N ASN A 36 27.74 -20.94 -12.66
CA ASN A 36 28.95 -21.65 -12.20
C ASN A 36 29.05 -23.05 -12.81
N ARG A 37 29.58 -23.17 -14.02
CA ARG A 37 29.60 -24.46 -14.73
C ARG A 37 30.74 -25.38 -14.30
N THR A 38 30.38 -26.58 -13.87
CA THR A 38 31.06 -27.83 -14.25
C THR A 38 30.56 -28.22 -15.66
N GLN A 39 31.46 -28.69 -16.54
CA GLN A 39 31.09 -29.08 -17.91
C GLN A 39 30.12 -30.28 -17.90
N GLY A 40 29.00 -30.20 -18.64
CA GLY A 40 28.13 -31.35 -18.95
C GLY A 40 26.65 -31.28 -18.53
N ILE A 41 26.17 -30.20 -17.90
CA ILE A 41 24.76 -30.07 -17.46
C ILE A 41 23.96 -29.17 -18.44
N ILE A 42 22.80 -29.64 -18.89
CA ILE A 42 21.86 -28.88 -19.75
C ILE A 42 20.89 -28.11 -18.83
N PRO A 43 20.75 -26.78 -18.98
CA PRO A 43 19.85 -26.00 -18.16
C PRO A 43 18.38 -26.28 -18.51
N LEU A 44 17.50 -26.14 -17.53
CA LEU A 44 16.05 -26.23 -17.76
C LEU A 44 15.57 -25.05 -18.61
N ALA A 45 14.57 -25.31 -19.45
CA ALA A 45 13.95 -24.26 -20.28
C ALA A 45 13.19 -23.26 -19.39
N PRO A 46 13.26 -21.95 -19.69
CA PRO A 46 12.52 -20.95 -18.94
C PRO A 46 11.01 -21.14 -19.10
N ILE A 47 10.28 -20.80 -18.04
CA ILE A 47 8.81 -20.84 -18.03
C ILE A 47 8.22 -19.43 -18.16
N SER A 48 6.91 -19.33 -18.34
CA SER A 48 6.19 -18.07 -18.31
C SER A 48 4.93 -18.22 -17.47
N LYS A 49 4.55 -17.14 -16.80
CA LYS A 49 3.32 -17.08 -16.00
C LYS A 49 2.10 -16.88 -16.91
N SER A 50 0.91 -17.21 -16.42
CA SER A 50 -0.33 -16.87 -17.12
C SER A 50 -0.74 -15.41 -16.87
N LEU A 51 -1.65 -14.86 -17.68
CA LEU A 51 -2.26 -13.53 -17.42
C LEU A 51 -2.97 -13.49 -16.06
N TRP A 52 -3.67 -14.56 -15.70
CA TRP A 52 -4.27 -14.76 -14.37
C TRP A 52 -3.22 -14.64 -13.26
N THR A 53 -2.14 -15.43 -13.34
CA THR A 53 -1.07 -15.40 -12.33
C THR A 53 -0.47 -14.01 -12.20
N CYS A 54 -0.19 -13.32 -13.30
CA CYS A 54 0.32 -11.95 -13.24
C CYS A 54 -0.65 -10.97 -12.57
N SER A 55 -1.95 -11.13 -12.81
CA SER A 55 -3.01 -10.28 -12.24
C SER A 55 -3.15 -10.49 -10.74
N VAL A 56 -3.15 -11.76 -10.31
CA VAL A 56 -3.18 -12.13 -8.89
C VAL A 56 -1.93 -11.64 -8.17
N GLU A 57 -0.73 -11.89 -8.70
CA GLU A 57 0.52 -11.41 -8.06
C GLU A 57 0.53 -9.89 -7.88
N SER A 58 0.10 -9.15 -8.90
CA SER A 58 0.10 -7.68 -8.87
C SER A 58 -0.93 -7.12 -7.89
N SER A 59 -2.11 -7.73 -7.80
CA SER A 59 -3.18 -7.32 -6.87
C SER A 59 -2.89 -7.69 -5.43
N MET A 60 -2.23 -8.83 -5.19
CA MET A 60 -1.78 -9.20 -3.85
C MET A 60 -0.66 -8.30 -3.34
N GLU A 61 0.28 -7.91 -4.21
CA GLU A 61 1.33 -6.95 -3.84
C GLU A 61 0.75 -5.55 -3.55
N TYR A 62 -0.27 -5.13 -4.30
CA TYR A 62 -1.04 -3.93 -3.99
C TYR A 62 -1.64 -3.99 -2.58
N CYS A 63 -2.29 -5.11 -2.23
CA CYS A 63 -2.89 -5.30 -0.91
C CYS A 63 -1.85 -5.34 0.21
N ARG A 64 -0.68 -5.96 -0.03
CA ARG A 64 0.43 -5.98 0.93
C ARG A 64 0.92 -4.59 1.28
N ILE A 65 1.20 -3.76 0.29
CA ILE A 65 1.60 -2.36 0.50
C ILE A 65 0.53 -1.61 1.30
N MET A 66 -0.74 -1.80 0.93
CA MET A 66 -1.86 -1.14 1.59
C MET A 66 -1.98 -1.55 3.07
N TYR A 67 -1.93 -2.84 3.38
CA TYR A 67 -2.11 -3.35 4.75
C TYR A 67 -0.94 -2.97 5.68
N ASP A 68 0.29 -2.96 5.18
CA ASP A 68 1.45 -2.49 5.96
C ASP A 68 1.28 -1.02 6.40
N ILE A 69 0.77 -0.16 5.50
CA ILE A 69 0.64 1.28 5.76
C ILE A 69 -0.67 1.60 6.51
N PHE A 70 -1.75 0.89 6.19
CA PHE A 70 -3.09 1.08 6.75
C PHE A 70 -3.65 -0.23 7.31
N PRO A 71 -3.25 -0.62 8.53
CA PRO A 71 -3.76 -1.84 9.16
C PRO A 71 -5.25 -1.78 9.49
N PHE A 72 -5.86 -0.58 9.47
CA PHE A 72 -7.27 -0.37 9.80
C PHE A 72 -7.94 0.60 8.82
N LYS A 73 -9.28 0.52 8.72
CA LYS A 73 -10.16 1.47 8.01
C LYS A 73 -9.97 1.58 6.50
N LYS A 74 -9.02 0.85 5.90
CA LYS A 74 -8.84 0.69 4.46
C LYS A 74 -9.08 -0.77 4.13
N LEU A 75 -10.25 -1.05 3.57
CA LEU A 75 -10.76 -2.40 3.42
C LEU A 75 -10.75 -2.81 1.95
N VAL A 76 -10.51 -4.10 1.71
CA VAL A 76 -10.51 -4.73 0.40
C VAL A 76 -11.53 -5.86 0.36
N ASN A 77 -12.28 -5.92 -0.73
CA ASN A 77 -13.06 -7.08 -1.10
C ASN A 77 -12.49 -7.67 -2.39
N PHE A 78 -12.14 -8.96 -2.40
CA PHE A 78 -11.53 -9.62 -3.55
C PHE A 78 -12.54 -10.52 -4.22
N ILE A 79 -12.85 -10.25 -5.49
CA ILE A 79 -13.84 -10.97 -6.28
C ILE A 79 -13.15 -11.59 -7.49
N VAL A 80 -13.41 -12.88 -7.70
CA VAL A 80 -13.02 -13.61 -8.90
C VAL A 80 -14.25 -13.83 -9.78
N SER A 81 -14.13 -13.63 -11.09
CA SER A 81 -15.26 -13.70 -12.02
C SER A 81 -15.02 -14.72 -13.13
N ASP A 82 -15.90 -15.72 -13.23
CA ASP A 82 -15.93 -16.72 -14.29
C ASP A 82 -17.38 -16.93 -14.80
N SER A 83 -17.89 -18.15 -14.75
CA SER A 83 -19.31 -18.50 -14.81
C SER A 83 -20.20 -17.83 -13.75
N GLY A 84 -19.61 -17.32 -12.67
CA GLY A 84 -20.26 -16.53 -11.65
C GLY A 84 -19.28 -15.61 -10.92
N ALA A 85 -19.75 -14.97 -9.87
CA ALA A 85 -18.91 -14.13 -9.00
C ALA A 85 -18.57 -14.87 -7.70
N HIS A 86 -17.29 -14.91 -7.37
CA HIS A 86 -16.77 -15.54 -6.16
C HIS A 86 -16.13 -14.47 -5.28
N VAL A 87 -16.86 -14.06 -4.24
CA VAL A 87 -16.38 -13.10 -3.24
C VAL A 87 -15.55 -13.86 -2.20
N LEU A 88 -14.25 -13.57 -2.12
CA LEU A 88 -13.28 -14.38 -1.36
C LEU A 88 -13.15 -13.98 0.12
N ASN A 89 -13.56 -12.77 0.47
CA ASN A 89 -13.49 -12.22 1.83
C ASN A 89 -14.63 -11.19 2.04
N SER A 90 -14.79 -10.63 3.24
CA SER A 90 -15.82 -9.62 3.53
C SER A 90 -15.24 -8.24 3.90
N TRP A 91 -16.08 -7.36 4.44
CA TRP A 91 -15.70 -6.02 4.91
C TRP A 91 -15.29 -5.98 6.39
N THR A 92 -15.27 -7.10 7.09
CA THR A 92 -14.77 -7.17 8.48
C THR A 92 -13.27 -6.91 8.50
N GLN A 93 -12.77 -6.35 9.60
CA GLN A 93 -11.32 -6.12 9.74
C GLN A 93 -10.53 -7.43 9.84
N GLU A 94 -11.14 -8.49 10.37
CA GLU A 94 -10.55 -9.84 10.48
C GLU A 94 -10.25 -10.45 9.11
N ASP A 95 -11.15 -10.26 8.15
CA ASP A 95 -11.04 -10.75 6.77
C ASP A 95 -9.99 -10.00 5.92
N GLN A 96 -9.32 -8.99 6.48
CA GLN A 96 -8.28 -8.21 5.81
C GLN A 96 -6.92 -8.89 5.92
N ASN A 97 -6.87 -10.15 5.47
CA ASN A 97 -5.75 -11.05 5.70
C ASN A 97 -5.23 -11.65 4.39
N LEU A 98 -3.96 -11.36 4.05
CA LEU A 98 -3.35 -11.86 2.81
C LEU A 98 -3.20 -13.37 2.81
N GLN A 99 -2.96 -14.00 3.97
CA GLN A 99 -2.77 -15.45 4.05
C GLN A 99 -4.06 -16.19 3.69
N GLU A 100 -5.20 -15.70 4.20
CA GLU A 100 -6.52 -16.25 3.91
C GLU A 100 -6.94 -15.98 2.47
N LEU A 101 -6.68 -14.78 1.95
CA LEU A 101 -6.89 -14.46 0.53
C LEU A 101 -6.07 -15.37 -0.40
N MET A 102 -4.79 -15.62 -0.08
CA MET A 102 -3.95 -16.55 -0.83
C MET A 102 -4.49 -17.99 -0.77
N ALA A 103 -5.00 -18.43 0.38
CA ALA A 103 -5.63 -19.74 0.52
C ALA A 103 -6.92 -19.84 -0.32
N ALA A 104 -7.75 -18.80 -0.33
CA ALA A 104 -8.97 -18.74 -1.14
C ALA A 104 -8.65 -18.74 -2.65
N LEU A 105 -7.65 -17.97 -3.08
CA LEU A 105 -7.17 -17.96 -4.47
C LEU A 105 -6.59 -19.31 -4.89
N ALA A 106 -5.88 -19.99 -3.99
CA ALA A 106 -5.38 -21.34 -4.24
C ALA A 106 -6.52 -22.36 -4.37
N ALA A 107 -7.61 -22.20 -3.61
CA ALA A 107 -8.80 -23.05 -3.71
C ALA A 107 -9.56 -22.84 -5.02
N VAL A 108 -9.63 -21.61 -5.53
CA VAL A 108 -10.16 -21.30 -6.87
C VAL A 108 -9.28 -21.91 -7.98
N GLY A 109 -7.96 -21.87 -7.81
CA GLY A 109 -6.99 -22.45 -8.74
C GLY A 109 -6.80 -21.62 -10.02
N PRO A 110 -6.08 -22.14 -11.03
CA PRO A 110 -5.90 -21.47 -12.32
C PRO A 110 -7.14 -21.59 -13.22
N PRO A 111 -7.36 -20.65 -14.16
CA PRO A 111 -8.41 -20.78 -15.16
C PRO A 111 -8.19 -22.05 -16.00
N ASN A 112 -9.28 -22.75 -16.33
CA ASN A 112 -9.22 -23.93 -17.17
C ASN A 112 -9.24 -23.53 -18.66
N PRO A 113 -8.17 -23.74 -19.44
CA PRO A 113 -8.12 -23.35 -20.85
C PRO A 113 -9.12 -24.09 -21.74
N ARG A 114 -9.69 -25.20 -21.24
CA ARG A 114 -10.65 -26.06 -21.95
C ARG A 114 -12.09 -25.88 -21.50
N ALA A 115 -12.35 -24.98 -20.55
CA ALA A 115 -13.72 -24.70 -20.13
C ALA A 115 -14.47 -23.90 -21.21
N ASP A 116 -15.79 -24.01 -21.21
CA ASP A 116 -16.66 -23.31 -22.14
C ASP A 116 -16.61 -21.78 -21.88
N PRO A 117 -16.13 -20.97 -22.83
CA PRO A 117 -16.04 -19.53 -22.65
C PRO A 117 -17.40 -18.83 -22.72
N GLU A 118 -18.47 -19.44 -23.25
CA GLU A 118 -19.76 -18.77 -23.44
C GLU A 118 -20.48 -18.49 -22.11
N CYS A 119 -20.23 -19.29 -21.08
CA CYS A 119 -20.80 -19.08 -19.76
C CYS A 119 -19.99 -18.12 -18.89
N CYS A 120 -18.77 -17.75 -19.29
CA CYS A 120 -17.84 -17.02 -18.43
C CYS A 120 -17.77 -15.54 -18.82
N SER A 121 -17.87 -14.65 -17.83
CA SER A 121 -17.80 -13.20 -18.06
C SER A 121 -17.29 -12.45 -16.84
N ILE A 122 -16.53 -11.39 -17.08
CA ILE A 122 -16.12 -10.42 -16.05
C ILE A 122 -17.30 -9.64 -15.46
N LEU A 123 -18.44 -9.61 -16.16
CA LEU A 123 -19.64 -8.88 -15.73
C LEU A 123 -20.20 -9.41 -14.40
N HIS A 124 -20.11 -10.72 -14.14
CA HIS A 124 -20.60 -11.29 -12.88
C HIS A 124 -19.91 -10.62 -11.68
N GLY A 125 -18.58 -10.54 -11.72
CA GLY A 125 -17.78 -9.91 -10.69
C GLY A 125 -17.99 -8.40 -10.60
N LEU A 126 -18.21 -7.71 -11.72
CA LEU A 126 -18.53 -6.28 -11.72
C LEU A 126 -19.88 -5.99 -11.05
N VAL A 127 -20.91 -6.82 -11.28
CA VAL A 127 -22.19 -6.71 -10.59
C VAL A 127 -22.02 -6.96 -9.09
N ALA A 128 -21.31 -8.03 -8.71
CA ALA A 128 -21.02 -8.33 -7.31
C ALA A 128 -20.19 -7.23 -6.62
N ALA A 129 -19.32 -6.53 -7.36
CA ALA A 129 -18.56 -5.39 -6.83
C ALA A 129 -19.47 -4.21 -6.47
N VAL A 130 -20.45 -3.90 -7.32
CA VAL A 130 -21.45 -2.88 -7.01
C VAL A 130 -22.30 -3.28 -5.80
N GLU A 131 -22.74 -4.54 -5.74
CA GLU A 131 -23.49 -5.08 -4.60
C GLU A 131 -22.73 -4.97 -3.29
N THR A 132 -21.46 -5.35 -3.28
CA THR A 132 -20.61 -5.32 -2.08
C THR A 132 -20.31 -3.89 -1.66
N LEU A 133 -20.15 -2.93 -2.58
CA LEU A 133 -20.02 -1.51 -2.23
C LEU A 133 -21.25 -0.94 -1.51
N CYS A 134 -22.45 -1.47 -1.77
CA CYS A 134 -23.67 -1.11 -1.05
C CYS A 134 -23.73 -1.69 0.38
N LYS A 135 -23.00 -2.77 0.67
CA LYS A 135 -22.96 -3.39 2.02
C LYS A 135 -22.23 -2.48 3.01
N ILE A 136 -22.73 -2.39 4.24
CA ILE A 136 -22.18 -1.53 5.30
C ILE A 136 -20.92 -2.17 5.89
N THR A 137 -19.85 -1.40 6.12
CA THR A 137 -18.66 -1.86 6.85
C THR A 137 -18.85 -1.67 8.37
N GLU A 138 -18.07 -2.37 9.19
CA GLU A 138 -18.09 -2.22 10.65
C GLU A 138 -17.88 -0.75 11.07
N TYR A 139 -16.92 -0.07 10.44
CA TYR A 139 -16.63 1.34 10.69
C TYR A 139 -17.77 2.27 10.27
N GLN A 140 -18.44 2.00 9.14
CA GLN A 140 -19.62 2.78 8.72
C GLN A 140 -20.80 2.54 9.66
N HIS A 141 -21.00 1.31 10.11
CA HIS A 141 -22.05 0.95 11.05
C HIS A 141 -21.85 1.65 12.40
N GLU A 142 -20.63 1.61 12.94
CA GLU A 142 -20.26 2.32 14.17
C GLU A 142 -20.51 3.83 14.02
N ALA A 143 -20.04 4.44 12.93
CA ALA A 143 -20.23 5.87 12.68
C ALA A 143 -21.71 6.26 12.55
N ARG A 144 -22.54 5.44 11.91
CA ARG A 144 -24.00 5.67 11.82
C ARG A 144 -24.64 5.60 13.20
N THR A 145 -24.25 4.62 14.01
CA THR A 145 -24.78 4.44 15.37
C THR A 145 -24.41 5.62 16.28
N LEU A 146 -23.17 6.12 16.18
CA LEU A 146 -22.72 7.29 16.94
C LEU A 146 -23.41 8.60 16.55
N LEU A 147 -23.79 8.74 15.27
CA LEU A 147 -24.41 9.97 14.76
C LEU A 147 -25.94 10.01 14.92
N MET A 148 -26.59 8.89 15.25
CA MET A 148 -28.03 8.76 15.45
C MET A 148 -28.85 9.49 14.36
N GLU A 149 -29.43 10.65 14.66
CA GLU A 149 -30.24 11.48 13.77
C GLU A 149 -29.47 12.10 12.58
N ASN A 150 -28.13 12.03 12.59
CA ASN A 150 -27.27 12.49 11.48
C ASN A 150 -26.56 11.34 10.75
N ALA A 151 -27.08 10.11 10.83
CA ALA A 151 -26.49 8.92 10.22
C ALA A 151 -26.36 9.06 8.68
N GLU A 152 -27.21 9.85 8.04
CA GLU A 152 -27.18 10.16 6.60
C GLU A 152 -25.93 10.92 6.18
N ARG A 153 -25.19 11.52 7.12
CA ARG A 153 -23.90 12.18 6.83
C ARG A 153 -22.75 11.20 6.64
N VAL A 154 -22.95 9.91 6.95
CA VAL A 154 -21.93 8.87 6.72
C VAL A 154 -21.81 8.59 5.23
N GLY A 155 -20.67 8.94 4.66
CA GLY A 155 -20.36 8.66 3.27
C GLY A 155 -20.20 7.17 2.99
N ASN A 156 -20.70 6.74 1.84
CA ASN A 156 -20.42 5.48 1.19
C ASN A 156 -19.85 5.74 -0.21
N ARG A 157 -18.53 5.58 -0.29
CA ARG A 157 -17.73 5.75 -1.49
C ARG A 157 -16.80 4.55 -1.62
N GLY A 158 -16.39 4.24 -2.83
CA GLY A 158 -15.46 3.14 -3.06
C GLY A 158 -14.78 3.19 -4.41
N ARG A 159 -13.90 2.21 -4.62
CA ARG A 159 -13.18 1.99 -5.86
C ARG A 159 -13.33 0.55 -6.30
N ILE A 160 -13.56 0.32 -7.59
CA ILE A 160 -13.51 -0.99 -8.23
C ILE A 160 -12.26 -1.03 -9.10
N ILE A 161 -11.37 -1.99 -8.87
CA ILE A 161 -10.19 -2.27 -9.70
C ILE A 161 -10.43 -3.57 -10.42
N CYS A 162 -10.71 -3.50 -11.71
CA CYS A 162 -11.04 -4.64 -12.55
C CYS A 162 -9.85 -5.00 -13.45
N ILE A 163 -9.36 -6.24 -13.39
CA ILE A 163 -8.24 -6.74 -14.20
C ILE A 163 -8.75 -7.86 -15.11
N THR A 164 -8.67 -7.66 -16.42
CA THR A 164 -9.21 -8.58 -17.44
C THR A 164 -8.44 -8.44 -18.76
N ASN A 165 -8.65 -9.37 -19.70
CA ASN A 165 -8.22 -9.24 -21.09
C ASN A 165 -9.43 -8.86 -21.97
N ALA A 166 -9.73 -7.56 -22.05
CA ALA A 166 -10.81 -7.05 -22.90
C ALA A 166 -10.51 -7.15 -24.40
N LYS A 167 -11.57 -7.34 -25.22
CA LYS A 167 -11.48 -7.59 -26.67
C LYS A 167 -11.23 -6.33 -27.53
N SER A 168 -11.69 -5.17 -27.06
CA SER A 168 -11.64 -3.90 -27.81
C SER A 168 -12.06 -2.72 -26.91
N ASP A 169 -11.83 -1.48 -27.36
CA ASP A 169 -12.40 -0.29 -26.70
C ASP A 169 -13.93 -0.30 -26.63
N SER A 170 -14.62 -0.92 -27.61
CA SER A 170 -16.09 -1.06 -27.56
C SER A 170 -16.54 -2.03 -26.48
N HIS A 171 -15.80 -3.12 -26.27
CA HIS A 171 -16.03 -4.04 -25.17
C HIS A 171 -15.84 -3.34 -23.83
N VAL A 172 -14.77 -2.54 -23.68
CA VAL A 172 -14.51 -1.76 -22.47
C VAL A 172 -15.64 -0.77 -22.16
N ARG A 173 -16.17 -0.05 -23.16
CA ARG A 173 -17.32 0.85 -22.96
C ARG A 173 -18.56 0.09 -22.51
N MET A 174 -18.83 -1.09 -23.07
CA MET A 174 -19.93 -1.93 -22.60
C MET A 174 -19.78 -2.28 -21.11
N LEU A 175 -18.58 -2.64 -20.65
CA LEU A 175 -18.34 -2.92 -19.24
C LEU A 175 -18.62 -1.69 -18.35
N GLU A 176 -18.22 -0.50 -18.79
CA GLU A 176 -18.51 0.76 -18.09
C GLU A 176 -20.00 1.06 -18.01
N ASP A 177 -20.71 0.93 -19.13
CA ASP A 177 -22.14 1.17 -19.22
C ASP A 177 -22.90 0.18 -18.30
N CYS A 178 -22.52 -1.10 -18.30
CA CYS A 178 -23.07 -2.09 -17.38
C CYS A 178 -22.83 -1.72 -15.91
N VAL A 179 -21.62 -1.28 -15.52
CA VAL A 179 -21.34 -0.84 -14.14
C VAL A 179 -22.17 0.39 -13.78
N GLN A 180 -22.31 1.35 -14.70
CA GLN A 180 -23.12 2.54 -14.50
C GLN A 180 -24.59 2.20 -14.26
N GLU A 181 -25.17 1.34 -15.09
CA GLU A 181 -26.56 0.89 -14.96
C GLU A 181 -26.75 0.10 -13.65
N THR A 182 -25.84 -0.81 -13.33
CA THR A 182 -25.90 -1.59 -12.08
C THR A 182 -25.83 -0.68 -10.86
N ILE A 183 -24.94 0.33 -10.83
CA ILE A 183 -24.90 1.30 -9.73
C ILE A 183 -26.23 2.04 -9.61
N HIS A 184 -26.84 2.44 -10.73
CA HIS A 184 -28.11 3.14 -10.72
C HIS A 184 -29.24 2.28 -10.14
N GLU A 185 -29.31 1.01 -10.51
CA GLU A 185 -30.31 0.06 -10.01
C GLU A 185 -30.10 -0.28 -8.54
N HIS A 186 -28.88 -0.66 -8.14
CA HIS A 186 -28.59 -1.04 -6.76
C HIS A 186 -28.66 0.16 -5.80
N ASN A 187 -28.44 1.39 -6.26
CA ASN A 187 -28.70 2.58 -5.45
C ASN A 187 -30.19 2.78 -5.16
N LYS A 188 -31.10 2.39 -6.06
CA LYS A 188 -32.55 2.41 -5.76
C LYS A 188 -32.92 1.36 -4.73
N LEU A 189 -32.33 0.17 -4.83
CA LEU A 189 -32.53 -0.89 -3.84
C LEU A 189 -31.98 -0.49 -2.47
N ALA A 190 -30.76 0.06 -2.42
CA ALA A 190 -30.12 0.49 -1.19
C ALA A 190 -30.84 1.67 -0.51
N ALA A 191 -31.51 2.55 -1.27
CA ALA A 191 -32.32 3.63 -0.71
C ALA A 191 -33.50 3.12 0.15
N ASN A 192 -33.99 1.92 -0.16
CA ASN A 192 -35.17 1.32 0.46
C ASN A 192 -34.78 0.19 1.44
N SER A 193 -33.52 0.14 1.88
CA SER A 193 -32.99 -0.90 2.76
C SER A 193 -32.29 -0.32 3.98
N ASP A 194 -32.62 -0.83 5.16
CA ASP A 194 -31.99 -0.42 6.41
C ASP A 194 -30.57 -0.97 6.58
N HIS A 195 -30.19 -1.97 5.77
CA HIS A 195 -28.93 -2.70 5.88
C HIS A 195 -27.94 -2.37 4.75
N LEU A 196 -28.31 -1.47 3.84
CA LEU A 196 -27.46 -1.05 2.72
C LEU A 196 -27.22 0.46 2.77
N MET A 197 -26.26 0.91 1.96
CA MET A 197 -25.98 2.33 1.74
C MET A 197 -25.83 2.58 0.25
N GLN A 198 -26.46 3.66 -0.22
CA GLN A 198 -26.26 4.10 -1.60
C GLN A 198 -24.80 4.51 -1.83
N ILE A 199 -24.25 4.14 -2.97
CA ILE A 199 -22.93 4.55 -3.44
C ILE A 199 -23.05 6.01 -3.91
N GLN A 200 -22.38 6.93 -3.22
CA GLN A 200 -22.39 8.35 -3.61
C GLN A 200 -21.28 8.70 -4.60
N LYS A 201 -20.13 8.01 -4.52
CA LYS A 201 -19.05 8.08 -5.51
C LYS A 201 -18.37 6.72 -5.68
N CYS A 202 -18.10 6.35 -6.93
CA CYS A 202 -17.38 5.17 -7.32
C CYS A 202 -16.30 5.54 -8.34
N GLU A 203 -15.06 5.12 -8.09
CA GLU A 203 -14.01 5.10 -9.12
C GLU A 203 -13.89 3.70 -9.72
N LEU A 204 -14.03 3.57 -11.03
CA LEU A 204 -13.78 2.34 -11.78
C LEU A 204 -12.42 2.43 -12.47
N VAL A 205 -11.54 1.50 -12.15
CA VAL A 205 -10.21 1.38 -12.73
C VAL A 205 -10.18 0.08 -13.53
N LEU A 206 -10.35 0.18 -14.85
CA LEU A 206 -10.32 -0.95 -15.77
C LEU A 206 -8.89 -1.16 -16.28
N ILE A 207 -8.32 -2.31 -15.99
CA ILE A 207 -6.97 -2.68 -16.40
C ILE A 207 -7.07 -3.80 -17.42
N HIS A 208 -6.90 -3.44 -18.69
CA HIS A 208 -6.72 -4.40 -19.77
C HIS A 208 -5.27 -4.91 -19.72
N THR A 209 -5.10 -6.22 -19.52
CA THR A 209 -3.78 -6.86 -19.57
C THR A 209 -3.66 -7.91 -20.65
N TYR A 210 -2.50 -7.96 -21.30
CA TYR A 210 -2.24 -8.77 -22.50
C TYR A 210 -0.78 -9.26 -22.53
N ALA A 211 -0.50 -10.26 -23.36
CA ALA A 211 0.81 -10.90 -23.41
C ALA A 211 1.91 -9.95 -23.94
N VAL A 212 3.15 -10.18 -23.49
CA VAL A 212 4.31 -9.44 -23.98
C VAL A 212 4.56 -9.80 -25.45
N GLY A 213 4.80 -8.77 -26.26
CA GLY A 213 5.04 -8.92 -27.70
C GLY A 213 3.80 -8.78 -28.58
N GLU A 214 2.61 -8.66 -27.98
CA GLU A 214 1.38 -8.33 -28.70
C GLU A 214 1.14 -6.82 -28.71
N ASP A 215 0.40 -6.36 -29.72
CA ASP A 215 -0.15 -5.02 -29.76
C ASP A 215 -1.46 -4.98 -28.96
N SER A 216 -1.67 -3.89 -28.23
CA SER A 216 -2.88 -3.72 -27.44
C SER A 216 -4.11 -3.53 -28.32
N LEU A 217 -5.20 -4.22 -27.99
CA LEU A 217 -6.52 -4.05 -28.61
C LEU A 217 -7.37 -2.97 -27.91
N VAL A 218 -6.87 -2.44 -26.79
CA VAL A 218 -7.53 -1.43 -25.96
C VAL A 218 -6.61 -0.22 -25.80
N SER A 219 -7.15 0.99 -25.89
CA SER A 219 -6.39 2.22 -25.67
C SER A 219 -6.45 2.67 -24.21
N ASP A 220 -5.35 3.28 -23.73
CA ASP A 220 -5.37 3.99 -22.45
C ASP A 220 -6.39 5.14 -22.50
N ARG A 221 -7.16 5.30 -21.43
CA ARG A 221 -8.09 6.42 -21.28
C ARG A 221 -7.94 7.04 -19.89
N PRO A 222 -7.66 8.35 -19.79
CA PRO A 222 -7.59 9.03 -18.51
C PRO A 222 -8.96 9.04 -17.82
N LYS A 223 -8.97 9.38 -16.52
CA LYS A 223 -10.19 9.52 -15.73
C LYS A 223 -11.23 10.37 -16.47
N LYS A 224 -12.41 9.79 -16.68
CA LYS A 224 -13.58 10.38 -17.31
C LYS A 224 -14.80 10.18 -16.40
N GLU A 225 -15.52 11.27 -16.13
CA GLU A 225 -16.81 11.18 -15.45
C GLU A 225 -17.86 10.59 -16.41
N LEU A 226 -18.45 9.46 -16.01
CA LEU A 226 -19.51 8.78 -16.78
C LEU A 226 -20.90 9.15 -16.23
N SER A 227 -20.98 9.36 -14.92
CA SER A 227 -22.18 9.84 -14.24
C SER A 227 -21.80 10.63 -12.98
N PRO A 228 -22.75 11.32 -12.32
CA PRO A 228 -22.50 11.99 -11.04
C PRO A 228 -21.98 11.06 -9.94
N VAL A 229 -22.15 9.74 -10.08
CA VAL A 229 -21.64 8.75 -9.12
C VAL A 229 -20.37 8.08 -9.63
N LEU A 230 -20.26 7.78 -10.93
CA LEU A 230 -19.20 6.95 -11.50
C LEU A 230 -18.19 7.76 -12.32
N THR A 231 -16.92 7.64 -11.94
CA THR A 231 -15.77 8.05 -12.74
C THR A 231 -15.02 6.79 -13.17
N SER A 232 -14.57 6.73 -14.42
CA SER A 232 -13.84 5.57 -14.95
C SER A 232 -12.51 5.97 -15.58
N GLU A 233 -11.50 5.13 -15.43
CA GLU A 233 -10.24 5.19 -16.16
C GLU A 233 -9.85 3.80 -16.68
N VAL A 234 -9.16 3.80 -17.83
CA VAL A 234 -8.73 2.56 -18.50
C VAL A 234 -7.23 2.58 -18.68
N HIS A 235 -6.61 1.48 -18.31
CA HIS A 235 -5.18 1.26 -18.45
C HIS A 235 -4.96 0.05 -19.33
N SER A 236 -4.21 0.22 -20.42
CA SER A 236 -3.71 -0.87 -21.23
C SER A 236 -2.27 -1.19 -20.82
N VAL A 237 -2.04 -2.39 -20.29
CA VAL A 237 -0.73 -2.74 -19.72
C VAL A 237 -0.34 -4.19 -20.03
N ARG A 238 0.88 -4.36 -20.53
CA ARG A 238 1.47 -5.69 -20.70
C ARG A 238 1.49 -6.44 -19.36
N ALA A 239 1.26 -7.74 -19.40
CA ALA A 239 1.35 -8.59 -18.22
C ALA A 239 2.79 -8.70 -17.66
N GLY A 240 2.93 -9.42 -16.55
CA GLY A 240 4.20 -9.57 -15.84
C GLY A 240 4.64 -8.27 -15.16
N ARG A 241 5.92 -7.92 -15.29
CA ARG A 241 6.53 -6.77 -14.59
C ARG A 241 5.81 -5.44 -14.82
N HIS A 242 5.24 -5.21 -16.01
CA HIS A 242 4.59 -3.93 -16.32
C HIS A 242 3.27 -3.75 -15.57
N LEU A 243 2.47 -4.83 -15.47
CA LEU A 243 1.24 -4.85 -14.67
C LEU A 243 1.54 -4.61 -13.18
N ALA A 244 2.56 -5.27 -12.64
CA ALA A 244 2.99 -5.05 -11.26
C ALA A 244 3.42 -3.60 -11.01
N THR A 245 4.23 -3.02 -11.92
CA THR A 245 4.61 -1.59 -11.85
C THR A 245 3.38 -0.68 -11.91
N LYS A 246 2.40 -0.99 -12.76
CA LYS A 246 1.18 -0.19 -12.88
C LYS A 246 0.38 -0.20 -11.58
N LEU A 247 0.18 -1.37 -10.96
CA LEU A 247 -0.52 -1.46 -9.68
C LEU A 247 0.28 -0.81 -8.54
N ASN A 248 1.61 -0.84 -8.58
CA ASN A 248 2.46 -0.11 -7.65
C ASN A 248 2.27 1.42 -7.77
N ILE A 249 2.08 1.95 -8.98
CA ILE A 249 1.75 3.38 -9.18
C ILE A 249 0.33 3.67 -8.70
N LEU A 250 -0.62 2.81 -9.05
CA LEU A 250 -2.02 2.99 -8.64
C LEU A 250 -2.17 2.97 -7.11
N VAL A 251 -1.51 2.07 -6.36
CA VAL A 251 -1.60 2.07 -4.89
C VAL A 251 -1.12 3.40 -4.30
N GLN A 252 -0.08 4.01 -4.88
CA GLN A 252 0.39 5.31 -4.43
C GLN A 252 -0.64 6.41 -4.66
N GLN A 253 -1.24 6.46 -5.85
CA GLN A 253 -2.28 7.44 -6.17
C GLN A 253 -3.55 7.22 -5.34
N HIS A 254 -3.91 5.98 -5.12
CA HIS A 254 -5.14 5.55 -4.48
C HIS A 254 -5.18 5.85 -2.98
N PHE A 255 -4.02 5.91 -2.33
CA PHE A 255 -3.88 6.10 -0.90
C PHE A 255 -2.97 7.26 -0.51
N ASP A 256 -2.70 8.18 -1.45
CA ASP A 256 -1.88 9.37 -1.18
C ASP A 256 -0.49 9.00 -0.63
N LEU A 257 0.16 7.99 -1.21
CA LEU A 257 1.49 7.56 -0.79
C LEU A 257 2.58 8.38 -1.48
N ALA A 258 3.68 8.55 -0.76
CA ALA A 258 4.95 9.02 -1.29
C ALA A 258 5.99 7.89 -1.24
N SER A 259 7.06 8.08 -2.00
CA SER A 259 8.22 7.20 -2.00
C SER A 259 9.44 7.88 -1.38
N THR A 260 10.14 7.14 -0.52
CA THR A 260 11.47 7.49 0.00
C THR A 260 12.48 6.42 -0.39
N THR A 261 13.55 6.82 -1.07
CA THR A 261 14.71 5.95 -1.32
C THR A 261 15.80 6.22 -0.30
N ILE A 262 16.12 5.21 0.49
CA ILE A 262 17.19 5.26 1.49
C ILE A 262 18.47 4.74 0.85
N THR A 263 19.50 5.57 0.87
CA THR A 263 20.79 5.31 0.22
C THR A 263 21.90 5.07 1.23
N ASN A 264 23.02 4.54 0.75
CA ASN A 264 24.23 4.28 1.53
C ASN A 264 24.01 3.35 2.73
N ILE A 265 23.12 2.35 2.58
CA ILE A 265 22.90 1.33 3.60
C ILE A 265 24.13 0.40 3.60
N PRO A 266 24.93 0.36 4.69
CA PRO A 266 26.14 -0.45 4.72
C PRO A 266 25.80 -1.92 4.93
N MET A 267 26.19 -2.78 3.99
CA MET A 267 25.97 -4.24 4.07
C MET A 267 27.25 -5.02 3.84
N LYS A 268 27.42 -6.14 4.53
CA LYS A 268 28.51 -7.10 4.26
C LYS A 268 28.16 -7.97 3.04
N GLU A 269 29.13 -8.19 2.15
CA GLU A 269 28.96 -9.11 1.03
C GLU A 269 29.06 -10.58 1.48
N GLU A 270 28.22 -11.45 0.92
CA GLU A 270 28.20 -12.89 1.27
C GLU A 270 29.40 -13.66 0.71
N GLN A 271 29.87 -13.29 -0.48
CA GLN A 271 30.96 -13.98 -1.16
C GLN A 271 32.35 -13.44 -0.76
N HIS A 272 32.40 -12.25 -0.15
CA HIS A 272 33.63 -11.57 0.25
C HIS A 272 33.38 -10.84 1.57
N ALA A 273 33.49 -11.56 2.69
CA ALA A 273 33.20 -11.00 4.04
C ALA A 273 34.06 -9.77 4.43
N ASN A 274 35.09 -9.44 3.63
CA ASN A 274 35.98 -8.30 3.81
C ASN A 274 35.59 -7.07 2.96
N THR A 275 34.57 -7.16 2.10
CA THR A 275 34.06 -6.03 1.30
C THR A 275 32.64 -5.66 1.75
N SER A 276 32.39 -4.35 1.81
CA SER A 276 31.06 -3.80 2.05
C SER A 276 30.59 -3.02 0.84
N ALA A 277 29.36 -3.25 0.41
CA ALA A 277 28.70 -2.48 -0.64
C ALA A 277 27.56 -1.64 -0.07
N ASN A 278 27.26 -0.53 -0.73
CA ASN A 278 26.14 0.34 -0.40
C ASN A 278 24.96 -0.03 -1.29
N TYR A 279 23.80 -0.17 -0.67
CA TYR A 279 22.55 -0.47 -1.37
C TYR A 279 21.51 0.60 -1.05
N ASP A 280 20.55 0.68 -1.98
CA ASP A 280 19.41 1.55 -1.87
C ASP A 280 18.15 0.73 -1.60
N VAL A 281 17.26 1.24 -0.77
CA VAL A 281 15.96 0.62 -0.46
C VAL A 281 14.86 1.66 -0.63
N GLU A 282 13.86 1.33 -1.45
CA GLU A 282 12.68 2.15 -1.65
C GLU A 282 11.57 1.75 -0.67
N LEU A 283 11.03 2.73 0.05
CA LEU A 283 9.92 2.59 0.98
C LEU A 283 8.74 3.46 0.54
N LEU A 284 7.53 2.91 0.64
CA LEU A 284 6.28 3.66 0.51
C LEU A 284 5.71 4.00 1.88
N HIS A 285 5.08 5.16 1.99
CA HIS A 285 4.39 5.63 3.19
C HIS A 285 3.41 6.73 2.83
N HIS A 286 2.54 7.15 3.75
CA HIS A 286 1.66 8.29 3.49
C HIS A 286 2.47 9.57 3.19
N LYS A 287 2.00 10.38 2.23
CA LYS A 287 2.71 11.59 1.76
C LYS A 287 2.93 12.65 2.83
N ASP A 288 2.14 12.61 3.91
CA ASP A 288 2.28 13.58 5.01
C ASP A 288 3.63 13.51 5.72
N ALA A 289 4.39 12.42 5.57
CA ALA A 289 5.78 12.34 6.01
C ALA A 289 6.69 13.37 5.33
N HIS A 290 6.29 13.94 4.19
CA HIS A 290 7.09 14.91 3.43
C HIS A 290 6.46 16.30 3.36
N VAL A 291 5.36 16.55 4.08
CA VAL A 291 4.70 17.87 4.04
C VAL A 291 5.61 18.99 4.53
N ASP A 292 6.45 18.72 5.53
CA ASP A 292 7.39 19.71 6.07
C ASP A 292 8.53 20.03 5.08
N PHE A 293 8.89 19.09 4.21
CA PHE A 293 9.86 19.31 3.12
C PHE A 293 9.28 20.25 2.06
N LEU A 294 8.06 19.99 1.62
CA LEU A 294 7.39 20.75 0.55
C LEU A 294 7.14 22.20 0.96
N LYS A 295 6.81 22.45 2.23
CA LYS A 295 6.61 23.80 2.78
C LYS A 295 7.91 24.62 2.89
N SER A 296 9.05 23.95 3.02
CA SER A 296 10.35 24.61 3.24
C SER A 296 10.98 25.13 1.93
N GLY A 297 10.37 24.88 0.76
CA GLY A 297 10.83 25.38 -0.54
C GLY A 297 12.17 24.79 -1.03
N ASP A 298 12.75 23.86 -0.27
CA ASP A 298 14.03 23.19 -0.57
C ASP A 298 13.81 22.04 -1.58
N THR A 299 13.17 22.35 -2.72
CA THR A 299 13.05 21.44 -3.85
C THR A 299 14.39 21.41 -4.59
N HIS A 300 15.40 20.76 -4.01
CA HIS A 300 16.47 20.16 -4.80
C HIS A 300 15.95 18.88 -5.46
N ILE A 301 14.94 19.04 -6.32
CA ILE A 301 14.47 18.00 -7.23
C ILE A 301 15.56 17.87 -8.30
N GLY A 302 16.57 17.06 -7.99
CA GLY A 302 17.62 16.65 -8.92
C GLY A 302 17.05 15.60 -9.87
N GLY A 303 16.29 16.03 -10.87
CA GLY A 303 15.82 15.18 -11.96
C GLY A 303 15.89 15.92 -13.28
N SER A 304 16.80 15.49 -14.16
CA SER A 304 16.89 15.98 -15.54
C SER A 304 15.54 15.75 -16.24
N SER A 305 14.91 16.83 -16.69
CA SER A 305 13.76 16.80 -17.60
C SER A 305 14.15 16.12 -18.91
N ARG A 306 13.92 14.81 -19.01
CA ARG A 306 13.78 14.07 -20.27
C ARG A 306 12.54 13.19 -20.17
N GLU A 307 11.70 13.28 -21.18
CA GLU A 307 10.39 12.64 -21.31
C GLU A 307 10.39 11.15 -20.91
N GLY A 308 9.42 10.79 -20.06
CA GLY A 308 9.19 9.46 -19.52
C GLY A 308 8.76 9.56 -18.05
N SER A 309 7.70 8.86 -17.66
CA SER A 309 7.08 8.91 -16.32
C SER A 309 8.04 8.53 -15.18
N PHE A 310 8.88 9.44 -14.72
CA PHE A 310 9.75 9.20 -13.56
C PHE A 310 8.94 9.31 -12.26
N LYS A 311 8.87 8.21 -11.52
CA LYS A 311 8.37 8.11 -10.15
C LYS A 311 9.16 9.10 -9.27
N GLU A 312 8.47 10.09 -8.71
CA GLU A 312 9.09 11.06 -7.80
C GLU A 312 9.37 10.39 -6.45
N THR A 313 10.64 10.28 -6.07
CA THR A 313 11.08 9.68 -4.80
C THR A 313 12.02 10.64 -4.07
N ILE A 314 11.86 10.76 -2.75
CA ILE A 314 12.75 11.54 -1.90
C ILE A 314 13.94 10.68 -1.50
N THR A 315 15.14 11.13 -1.85
CA THR A 315 16.38 10.44 -1.48
C THR A 315 16.84 10.88 -0.10
N LEU A 316 16.95 9.93 0.83
CA LEU A 316 17.54 10.15 2.15
C LEU A 316 18.76 9.25 2.34
N LYS A 317 19.76 9.72 3.08
CA LYS A 317 21.01 8.99 3.31
C LYS A 317 21.03 8.38 4.70
N TRP A 318 21.38 7.09 4.77
CA TRP A 318 21.63 6.40 6.02
C TRP A 318 22.72 7.10 6.84
N CYS A 319 22.42 7.43 8.11
CA CYS A 319 23.42 7.85 9.09
C CYS A 319 23.73 6.73 10.07
N THR A 320 25.00 6.32 10.13
CA THR A 320 25.47 5.30 11.07
C THR A 320 25.13 5.70 12.51
N PRO A 321 24.37 4.87 13.26
CA PRO A 321 24.05 5.15 14.66
C PRO A 321 25.32 5.32 15.49
N ARG A 322 25.47 6.45 16.18
CA ARG A 322 26.56 6.67 17.16
C ARG A 322 26.19 6.03 18.50
N THR A 323 27.17 5.62 19.29
CA THR A 323 27.00 4.97 20.60
C THR A 323 26.28 5.84 21.63
N ASN A 324 26.35 7.17 21.50
CA ASN A 324 25.67 8.14 22.37
C ASN A 324 24.73 9.02 21.53
N ASN A 325 23.65 8.43 21.02
CA ASN A 325 22.62 9.21 20.32
C ASN A 325 21.58 9.75 21.31
N ILE A 326 20.86 10.79 20.91
CA ILE A 326 19.74 11.33 21.70
C ILE A 326 18.68 10.22 21.82
N GLU A 327 18.30 9.84 23.04
CA GLU A 327 17.32 8.78 23.25
C GLU A 327 15.89 9.23 22.92
N LEU A 328 15.58 10.51 23.16
CA LEU A 328 14.28 11.12 22.92
C LEU A 328 14.35 12.21 21.85
N HIS A 329 13.91 11.89 20.64
CA HIS A 329 13.82 12.85 19.54
C HIS A 329 12.46 13.57 19.52
N TYR A 330 12.47 14.89 19.27
CA TYR A 330 11.24 15.63 18.98
C TYR A 330 10.71 15.24 17.59
N CYS A 331 9.57 14.55 17.59
CA CYS A 331 8.92 14.00 16.41
C CYS A 331 7.60 14.72 16.14
N THR A 332 7.41 15.24 14.93
CA THR A 332 6.19 15.96 14.52
C THR A 332 5.15 15.03 13.88
N GLY A 333 5.56 13.82 13.49
CA GLY A 333 4.66 12.79 12.96
C GLY A 333 5.39 11.47 12.73
N ALA A 334 4.68 10.35 12.87
CA ALA A 334 5.21 9.01 12.63
C ALA A 334 4.28 8.24 11.70
N TYR A 335 4.81 7.74 10.59
CA TYR A 335 4.05 7.11 9.51
C TYR A 335 4.53 5.69 9.28
N ARG A 336 3.61 4.73 9.18
CA ARG A 336 3.94 3.36 8.80
C ARG A 336 4.54 3.32 7.40
N ILE A 337 5.47 2.38 7.19
CA ILE A 337 6.16 2.19 5.92
C ILE A 337 5.84 0.81 5.34
N SER A 338 6.03 0.66 4.04
CA SER A 338 6.07 -0.63 3.35
C SER A 338 7.23 -0.62 2.36
N PRO A 339 8.20 -1.56 2.43
CA PRO A 339 9.25 -1.67 1.42
C PRO A 339 8.65 -2.07 0.07
N VAL A 340 9.09 -1.46 -1.04
CA VAL A 340 8.60 -1.82 -2.38
C VAL A 340 9.02 -3.25 -2.75
N ASP A 341 10.31 -3.57 -2.58
CA ASP A 341 10.85 -4.91 -2.80
C ASP A 341 11.14 -5.60 -1.47
N VAL A 342 10.09 -6.05 -0.77
CA VAL A 342 10.17 -6.58 0.61
C VAL A 342 11.15 -7.74 0.76
N ASN A 343 11.21 -8.64 -0.24
CA ASN A 343 12.06 -9.83 -0.22
C ASN A 343 13.45 -9.60 -0.83
N SER A 344 13.78 -8.38 -1.26
CA SER A 344 15.14 -8.09 -1.71
C SER A 344 16.10 -8.15 -0.52
N ARG A 345 17.33 -8.60 -0.76
CA ARG A 345 18.38 -8.64 0.27
C ARG A 345 18.59 -7.26 0.93
N PRO A 346 18.68 -6.13 0.19
CA PRO A 346 18.78 -4.81 0.81
C PRO A 346 17.62 -4.47 1.75
N SER A 347 16.38 -4.66 1.30
CA SER A 347 15.19 -4.38 2.12
C SER A 347 15.15 -5.27 3.35
N SER A 348 15.41 -6.57 3.19
CA SER A 348 15.43 -7.53 4.30
C SER A 348 16.49 -7.19 5.34
N CYS A 349 17.68 -6.76 4.94
CA CYS A 349 18.69 -6.32 5.88
C CYS A 349 18.27 -5.05 6.63
N LEU A 350 17.70 -4.07 5.93
CA LEU A 350 17.18 -2.85 6.55
C LEU A 350 16.05 -3.14 7.56
N THR A 351 15.03 -3.89 7.16
CA THR A 351 13.88 -4.17 8.02
C THR A 351 14.27 -5.00 9.23
N ASN A 352 15.04 -6.07 9.07
CA ASN A 352 15.52 -6.87 10.21
C ASN A 352 16.42 -6.07 11.16
N PHE A 353 17.23 -5.14 10.64
CA PHE A 353 18.01 -4.24 11.50
C PHE A 353 17.10 -3.40 12.41
N LEU A 354 15.98 -2.90 11.87
CA LEU A 354 15.01 -2.09 12.60
C LEU A 354 14.19 -2.92 13.59
N LEU A 355 13.73 -4.11 13.17
CA LEU A 355 12.96 -5.05 14.01
C LEU A 355 13.75 -5.56 15.21
N ASN A 356 15.08 -5.57 15.13
CA ASN A 356 15.97 -5.86 16.27
C ASN A 356 16.09 -4.70 17.28
N GLY A 357 15.24 -3.68 17.19
CA GLY A 357 15.16 -2.57 18.15
C GLY A 357 16.14 -1.42 17.89
N ARG A 358 16.89 -1.45 16.78
CA ARG A 358 17.77 -0.33 16.40
C ARG A 358 17.00 0.69 15.58
N SER A 359 17.37 1.96 15.73
CA SER A 359 16.82 3.05 14.91
C SER A 359 17.88 3.61 13.97
N VAL A 360 17.43 4.20 12.86
CA VAL A 360 18.29 4.75 11.80
C VAL A 360 17.92 6.20 11.58
N LEU A 361 18.89 7.10 11.75
CA LEU A 361 18.72 8.50 11.38
C LEU A 361 18.94 8.68 9.89
N LEU A 362 18.18 9.60 9.29
CA LEU A 362 18.17 9.84 7.84
C LEU A 362 18.51 11.30 7.54
N GLU A 363 19.59 11.47 6.77
CA GLU A 363 20.15 12.76 6.34
C GLU A 363 19.58 13.17 4.99
N GLN A 364 19.19 14.44 4.87
CA GLN A 364 18.88 15.04 3.57
C GLN A 364 20.19 15.32 2.80
N PRO A 365 20.34 14.84 1.55
CA PRO A 365 21.48 15.21 0.73
C PRO A 365 21.45 16.72 0.42
N ARG A 366 22.50 17.46 0.80
CA ARG A 366 22.68 18.87 0.44
C ARG A 366 23.96 19.06 -0.37
N LYS A 367 23.94 19.99 -1.35
CA LYS A 367 25.13 20.31 -2.18
C LYS A 367 26.21 21.05 -1.38
N SER A 368 25.83 21.82 -0.37
CA SER A 368 26.70 22.53 0.55
C SER A 368 25.98 22.79 1.89
N GLY A 369 26.74 22.97 2.98
CA GLY A 369 26.20 23.26 4.31
C GLY A 369 26.35 22.11 5.32
N SER A 370 25.81 22.33 6.53
CA SER A 370 25.78 21.33 7.59
C SER A 370 24.81 20.19 7.24
N LYS A 371 25.10 19.00 7.78
CA LYS A 371 24.23 17.84 7.65
C LYS A 371 22.89 18.12 8.33
N VAL A 372 21.80 17.79 7.65
CA VAL A 372 20.44 17.94 8.19
C VAL A 372 19.81 16.56 8.35
N ILE A 373 19.64 16.14 9.59
CA ILE A 373 18.83 14.97 9.93
C ILE A 373 17.37 15.40 9.93
N SER A 374 16.55 14.72 9.15
CA SER A 374 15.14 15.08 8.93
C SER A 374 14.17 13.99 9.31
N HIS A 375 14.64 12.74 9.32
CA HIS A 375 13.81 11.61 9.63
C HIS A 375 14.55 10.57 10.44
N MET A 376 13.79 9.65 11.02
CA MET A 376 14.30 8.46 11.66
C MET A 376 13.40 7.27 11.33
N LEU A 377 13.99 6.13 10.99
CA LEU A 377 13.29 4.85 10.99
C LEU A 377 13.44 4.17 12.34
N SER A 378 12.33 3.69 12.88
CA SER A 378 12.31 3.02 14.18
C SER A 378 11.17 2.00 14.23
N SER A 379 11.41 0.86 14.89
CA SER A 379 10.39 -0.16 15.12
C SER A 379 9.73 0.01 16.48
N HIS A 380 8.40 -0.16 16.51
CA HIS A 380 7.54 -0.09 17.68
C HIS A 380 6.73 -1.39 17.73
N GLY A 381 7.14 -2.35 18.57
CA GLY A 381 6.40 -3.61 18.75
C GLY A 381 6.30 -4.48 17.49
N GLY A 382 7.29 -4.42 16.59
CA GLY A 382 7.29 -5.16 15.32
C GLY A 382 6.78 -4.38 14.12
N GLU A 383 6.21 -3.19 14.32
CA GLU A 383 5.80 -2.29 13.24
C GLU A 383 6.89 -1.23 12.98
N ILE A 384 7.18 -0.89 11.73
CA ILE A 384 8.21 0.09 11.38
C ILE A 384 7.57 1.42 11.00
N PHE A 385 8.08 2.50 11.60
CA PHE A 385 7.61 3.86 11.36
C PHE A 385 8.75 4.75 10.83
N LEU A 386 8.40 5.61 9.89
CA LEU A 386 9.16 6.78 9.47
C LEU A 386 8.72 7.97 10.34
N HIS A 387 9.60 8.38 11.25
CA HIS A 387 9.44 9.54 12.11
C HIS A 387 9.95 10.78 11.40
N VAL A 388 9.15 11.85 11.40
CA VAL A 388 9.51 13.17 10.90
C VAL A 388 10.10 13.97 12.06
N LEU A 389 11.34 14.39 11.90
CA LEU A 389 12.09 15.13 12.90
C LEU A 389 12.14 16.61 12.54
N SER A 390 12.17 17.48 13.55
CA SER A 390 12.40 18.90 13.31
C SER A 390 13.84 19.15 12.88
N SER A 391 14.01 19.73 11.68
CA SER A 391 15.30 20.19 11.16
C SER A 391 15.54 21.69 11.37
N SER A 392 14.51 22.43 11.79
CA SER A 392 14.56 23.87 12.00
C SER A 392 15.12 24.21 13.38
N ARG A 393 15.63 25.43 13.53
CA ARG A 393 16.05 25.96 14.83
C ARG A 393 14.87 25.91 15.81
N SER A 394 15.07 25.29 16.97
CA SER A 394 14.03 25.19 17.98
C SER A 394 13.71 26.56 18.55
N ILE A 395 12.43 26.92 18.64
CA ILE A 395 11.98 28.13 19.35
C ILE A 395 12.20 28.02 20.88
N LEU A 396 12.54 26.84 21.37
CA LEU A 396 12.84 26.53 22.77
C LEU A 396 14.35 26.37 23.02
N GLU A 397 15.18 26.76 22.06
CA GLU A 397 16.62 26.85 22.32
C GLU A 397 16.90 27.91 23.38
N ASP A 398 18.00 27.74 24.13
CA ASP A 398 18.42 28.65 25.21
C ASP A 398 17.31 28.91 26.26
N PRO A 399 16.80 27.85 26.93
CA PRO A 399 15.78 28.02 27.95
C PRO A 399 16.34 28.81 29.14
N PRO A 400 15.49 29.55 29.90
CA PRO A 400 15.91 30.22 31.11
C PRO A 400 16.60 29.27 32.09
N SER A 401 17.65 29.75 32.74
CA SER A 401 18.39 28.93 33.71
C SER A 401 17.49 28.51 34.87
N ILE A 402 17.48 27.21 35.18
CA ILE A 402 16.73 26.67 36.33
C ILE A 402 17.15 27.37 37.63
N SER A 403 18.43 27.73 37.79
CA SER A 403 18.94 28.37 39.00
C SER A 403 18.48 29.82 39.18
N GLU A 404 18.03 30.46 38.11
CA GLU A 404 17.54 31.85 38.10
C GLU A 404 16.02 31.92 38.24
N GLY A 405 15.33 30.80 38.04
CA GLY A 405 13.90 30.67 38.20
C GLY A 405 13.43 30.49 39.65
N CYS A 406 12.12 30.31 39.80
CA CYS A 406 11.49 30.01 41.08
C CYS A 406 12.06 28.69 41.65
N GLY A 407 12.53 28.72 42.90
CA GLY A 407 13.16 27.56 43.54
C GLY A 407 14.60 27.27 43.07
N GLY A 408 15.16 28.05 42.15
CA GLY A 408 16.50 27.81 41.60
C GLY A 408 17.66 27.95 42.59
N ARG A 409 17.41 28.56 43.76
CA ARG A 409 18.39 28.71 44.85
C ARG A 409 18.26 27.65 45.94
N VAL A 410 17.26 26.78 45.87
CA VAL A 410 17.08 25.67 46.81
C VAL A 410 18.12 24.59 46.48
N THR A 411 18.87 24.14 47.48
CA THR A 411 20.02 23.24 47.28
C THR A 411 19.78 21.81 47.78
N ASP A 412 18.65 21.56 48.44
CA ASP A 412 18.31 20.32 49.13
C ASP A 412 17.13 19.57 48.49
N TYR A 413 16.95 19.71 47.18
CA TYR A 413 15.98 18.91 46.43
C TYR A 413 16.24 17.41 46.60
N ARG A 414 15.18 16.66 46.95
CA ARG A 414 15.24 15.20 47.11
C ARG A 414 15.10 14.44 45.78
N ILE A 415 15.93 14.78 44.79
CA ILE A 415 15.87 14.28 43.41
C ILE A 415 15.97 12.73 43.33
N THR A 416 16.70 12.11 44.27
CA THR A 416 16.94 10.67 44.29
C THR A 416 15.80 9.85 44.92
N THR A 417 14.72 10.50 45.40
CA THR A 417 13.60 9.78 46.00
C THR A 417 12.83 9.04 44.88
N PRO A 418 12.61 7.71 44.99
CA PRO A 418 12.18 6.85 43.88
C PRO A 418 10.70 6.98 43.46
N ASP A 419 10.01 8.05 43.85
CA ASP A 419 8.56 8.18 43.76
C ASP A 419 8.05 8.03 42.30
N ILE A 420 8.78 8.56 41.31
CA ILE A 420 8.34 8.50 39.90
C ILE A 420 8.35 7.07 39.34
N LYS A 421 9.35 6.24 39.67
CA LYS A 421 9.41 4.84 39.20
C LYS A 421 8.25 4.01 39.73
N SER A 422 7.78 4.32 40.94
CA SER A 422 6.62 3.64 41.54
C SER A 422 5.29 4.02 40.90
N MET A 423 5.27 5.08 40.07
CA MET A 423 4.09 5.58 39.36
C MET A 423 4.14 5.28 37.84
N GLU A 424 5.05 4.41 37.38
CA GLU A 424 5.11 4.00 35.97
C GLU A 424 3.76 3.42 35.51
N VAL A 425 3.20 3.99 34.45
CA VAL A 425 1.91 3.57 33.89
C VAL A 425 2.11 2.25 33.14
N LEU A 426 1.71 1.16 33.78
CA LEU A 426 1.60 -0.14 33.12
C LEU A 426 0.26 -0.25 32.40
N ARG A 427 0.28 -0.69 31.14
CA ARG A 427 -0.97 -1.07 30.44
C ARG A 427 -1.51 -2.33 31.10
N SER A 428 -2.73 -2.26 31.64
CA SER A 428 -3.49 -3.44 32.03
C SER A 428 -4.51 -3.76 30.95
N LEU A 429 -4.55 -5.01 30.51
CA LEU A 429 -5.66 -5.53 29.71
C LEU A 429 -6.76 -5.91 30.71
N TRP A 430 -7.71 -5.02 30.97
CA TRP A 430 -8.94 -5.42 31.65
C TRP A 430 -9.74 -6.27 30.65
N ASN A 431 -9.61 -7.59 30.75
CA ASN A 431 -10.58 -8.49 30.14
C ASN A 431 -11.92 -8.24 30.85
N GLU A 432 -12.89 -7.65 30.15
CA GLU A 432 -14.30 -7.81 30.49
C GLU A 432 -14.66 -9.30 30.33
N GLN A 433 -14.30 -10.11 31.33
CA GLN A 433 -15.03 -11.34 31.60
C GLN A 433 -16.43 -10.88 32.01
N LYS A 434 -17.37 -11.03 31.07
CA LYS A 434 -18.80 -11.12 31.33
C LYS A 434 -18.99 -11.98 32.59
N ILE A 435 -19.39 -11.33 33.68
CA ILE A 435 -19.98 -12.02 34.81
C ILE A 435 -21.33 -12.53 34.29
N ASN A 436 -21.46 -13.87 34.28
CA ASN A 436 -22.67 -14.60 33.89
C ASN A 436 -23.94 -14.10 34.58
#